data_AF-A0ABC8TQR5-F1
#
_entry.id   AF-A0ABC8TQR5-F1
#
_cell.length_a   1.000
_cell.length_b   1.000
_cell.length_c   1.000
_cell.angle_alpha   90.00
_cell.angle_beta   90.00
_cell.angle_gamma   90.00
#
_symmetry.space_group_name_H-M   'P 1'
#
loop_
_entity.id
_entity.type
_entity.pdbx_description
1 polymer ?
#
loop_
_entity_poly.entity_id
_entity_poly.type
_entity_poly.pdbx_seq_one_letter_code
_entity_poly.pdbx_strand_id
1 'polypeptide(L)'
;MVGIYWFCYPGSLDSTLVNGTIALCDLLNDGEGALGAGAIGTIMRDSGFEDVAFSFPLSTSYITLSDGSSVPAYSNSTGKPTATILKSTEIKDRLAPFVVSFSSRGPNPITSDILKPDWTAPGVDIVAAWSLATTMTGIEGDTRVVPYNIISGTSMSCPHATGAAAYVKSFHPTWSPAAIKSALMTTATPLSSITNSDVEFAYGSGHINPLKAANPANNGTVWDLNYPSFALSANTSVIRDFHRTVTNVGLPVSTYKATVVAPPGLNIQVEPSVLSFKSIGQKISFVVTIATTLSNDMLSGSLVWDDGVYQVRSPIVAYSSS
;
A
#
# COMPACT_ATOMS: atom_id res chain seq x y z
N MET A 1 37.40 -24.11 3.33
CA MET A 1 38.18 -22.93 2.93
C MET A 1 37.18 -21.82 2.68
N VAL A 2 37.38 -20.61 3.18
CA VAL A 2 36.52 -19.44 2.91
C VAL A 2 37.40 -18.45 2.15
N GLY A 3 37.19 -18.30 0.85
CA GLY A 3 37.91 -17.33 0.03
C GLY A 3 37.23 -15.96 0.13
N ILE A 4 38.02 -14.90 0.34
CA ILE A 4 37.53 -13.52 0.43
C ILE A 4 37.61 -12.92 -0.97
N TYR A 5 36.46 -12.62 -1.57
CA TYR A 5 36.38 -11.98 -2.89
C TYR A 5 35.36 -10.86 -2.85
N TRP A 6 35.80 -9.66 -3.22
CA TRP A 6 35.12 -8.42 -2.84
C TRP A 6 33.64 -8.35 -3.24
N PHE A 7 33.26 -8.78 -4.45
CA PHE A 7 31.87 -8.60 -4.92
C PHE A 7 31.18 -9.84 -5.48
N CYS A 8 31.93 -10.91 -5.78
CA CYS A 8 31.40 -12.18 -6.29
C CYS A 8 30.50 -12.08 -7.55
N TYR A 9 30.77 -11.12 -8.43
CA TYR A 9 30.07 -11.03 -9.72
C TYR A 9 30.46 -12.18 -10.66
N PRO A 10 29.62 -12.48 -11.67
CA PRO A 10 29.98 -13.41 -12.74
C PRO A 10 31.36 -13.09 -13.32
N GLY A 11 32.25 -14.10 -13.33
CA GLY A 11 33.62 -13.98 -13.84
C GLY A 11 34.62 -13.29 -12.91
N SER A 12 34.23 -12.80 -11.74
CA SER A 12 35.15 -12.12 -10.80
C SER A 12 35.84 -13.05 -9.80
N LEU A 13 35.48 -14.33 -9.80
CA LEU A 13 35.97 -15.33 -8.84
C LEU A 13 36.93 -16.30 -9.53
N ASP A 14 38.06 -16.58 -8.86
CA ASP A 14 38.97 -17.63 -9.30
C ASP A 14 38.36 -19.00 -8.96
N SER A 15 37.81 -19.67 -9.99
CA SER A 15 37.21 -20.99 -9.87
C SER A 15 38.15 -22.03 -9.22
N THR A 16 39.47 -21.91 -9.38
CA THR A 16 40.42 -22.86 -8.79
C THR A 16 40.50 -22.75 -7.27
N LEU A 17 40.18 -21.58 -6.73
CA LEU A 17 40.20 -21.28 -5.30
C LEU A 17 38.82 -21.40 -4.64
N VAL A 18 37.74 -21.22 -5.41
CA VAL A 18 36.36 -21.18 -4.90
C VAL A 18 35.61 -22.50 -5.07
N ASN A 19 35.98 -23.32 -6.06
CA ASN A 19 35.28 -24.57 -6.33
C ASN A 19 35.26 -25.50 -5.11
N GLY A 20 34.07 -25.96 -4.72
CA GLY A 20 33.89 -26.84 -3.55
C GLY A 20 33.93 -26.11 -2.20
N THR A 21 33.90 -24.78 -2.18
CA THR A 21 34.04 -23.97 -0.96
C THR A 21 32.82 -23.10 -0.66
N ILE A 22 32.77 -22.51 0.54
CA ILE A 22 31.81 -21.45 0.89
C ILE A 22 32.49 -20.11 0.61
N ALA A 23 31.97 -19.36 -0.36
CA ALA A 23 32.50 -18.05 -0.71
C ALA A 23 32.03 -16.97 0.28
N LEU A 24 32.92 -16.04 0.67
CA LEU A 24 32.54 -14.82 1.38
C LEU A 24 32.49 -13.66 0.40
N CYS A 25 31.35 -12.98 0.34
CA CYS A 25 31.08 -11.86 -0.58
C CYS A 25 30.70 -10.61 0.21
N ASP A 26 31.37 -9.49 -0.06
CA ASP A 26 31.17 -8.20 0.63
C ASP A 26 30.13 -7.31 -0.08
N LEU A 27 29.08 -7.95 -0.61
CA LEU A 27 27.91 -7.30 -1.21
C LEU A 27 26.75 -8.29 -1.35
N LEU A 28 25.52 -7.81 -1.25
CA LEU A 28 24.35 -8.58 -1.70
C LEU A 28 24.35 -8.68 -3.25
N ASN A 29 24.30 -9.90 -3.77
CA ASN A 29 24.13 -10.18 -5.21
C ASN A 29 23.17 -11.37 -5.39
N ASP A 30 22.88 -11.77 -6.61
CA ASP A 30 21.94 -12.86 -6.93
C ASP A 30 22.51 -14.28 -6.70
N GLY A 31 23.81 -14.41 -6.44
CA GLY A 31 24.51 -15.68 -6.26
C GLY A 31 24.97 -16.36 -7.55
N GLU A 32 24.76 -15.74 -8.72
CA GLU A 32 25.15 -16.30 -10.02
C GLU A 32 26.68 -16.46 -10.13
N GLY A 33 27.44 -15.46 -9.71
CA GLY A 33 28.90 -15.50 -9.80
C GLY A 33 29.53 -16.60 -8.93
N ALA A 34 29.04 -16.77 -7.70
CA ALA A 34 29.48 -17.84 -6.80
C ALA A 34 29.12 -19.23 -7.34
N LEU A 35 27.91 -19.39 -7.88
CA LEU A 35 27.46 -20.62 -8.52
C LEU A 35 28.33 -20.97 -9.73
N GLY A 36 28.56 -20.01 -10.63
CA GLY A 36 29.39 -20.20 -11.82
C GLY A 36 30.84 -20.53 -11.52
N ALA A 37 31.37 -20.08 -10.37
CA ALA A 37 32.71 -20.40 -9.89
C ALA A 37 32.82 -21.78 -9.20
N GLY A 38 31.71 -22.50 -9.04
CA GLY A 38 31.66 -23.82 -8.40
C GLY A 38 31.58 -23.78 -6.87
N ALA A 39 31.19 -22.65 -6.27
CA ALA A 39 30.97 -22.59 -4.83
C ALA A 39 29.83 -23.54 -4.40
N ILE A 40 29.95 -24.12 -3.21
CA ILE A 40 28.89 -24.96 -2.61
C ILE A 40 27.96 -24.16 -1.69
N GLY A 41 28.32 -22.91 -1.38
CA GLY A 41 27.53 -22.00 -0.57
C GLY A 41 28.13 -20.60 -0.54
N THR A 42 27.40 -19.65 0.02
CA THR A 42 27.84 -18.25 0.09
C THR A 42 27.45 -17.59 1.40
N ILE A 43 28.35 -16.82 1.98
CA ILE A 43 28.04 -15.86 3.04
C ILE A 43 28.15 -14.49 2.39
N MET A 44 27.04 -13.76 2.34
CA MET A 44 27.00 -12.39 1.83
C MET A 44 26.89 -11.46 3.03
N ARG A 45 27.65 -10.36 3.01
CA ARG A 45 27.55 -9.33 4.04
C ARG A 45 27.57 -7.94 3.44
N ASP A 46 26.63 -7.12 3.88
CA ASP A 46 26.49 -5.73 3.43
C ASP A 46 25.70 -4.91 4.48
N SER A 47 25.68 -3.58 4.30
CA SER A 47 24.81 -2.63 5.01
C SER A 47 23.47 -2.45 4.29
N GLY A 48 23.05 -3.43 3.50
CA GLY A 48 21.83 -3.41 2.71
C GLY A 48 20.58 -3.68 3.56
N PHE A 49 19.68 -4.51 3.03
CA PHE A 49 18.37 -4.73 3.65
C PHE A 49 18.43 -5.71 4.82
N GLU A 50 18.01 -5.31 6.02
CA GLU A 50 17.98 -6.18 7.21
C GLU A 50 16.60 -6.81 7.47
N ASP A 51 15.59 -6.34 6.76
CA ASP A 51 14.17 -6.58 7.03
C ASP A 51 13.46 -7.39 5.92
N VAL A 52 14.23 -8.07 5.06
CA VAL A 52 13.72 -8.92 3.99
C VAL A 52 14.65 -10.10 3.72
N ALA A 53 14.07 -11.27 3.47
CA ALA A 53 14.82 -12.44 3.04
C ALA A 53 14.86 -12.57 1.50
N PHE A 54 15.94 -13.16 1.00
CA PHE A 54 16.13 -13.47 -0.42
C PHE A 54 16.36 -14.96 -0.62
N SER A 55 15.94 -15.47 -1.77
CA SER A 55 16.22 -16.83 -2.21
C SER A 55 17.39 -16.82 -3.19
N PHE A 56 18.36 -17.71 -2.97
CA PHE A 56 19.60 -17.80 -3.75
C PHE A 56 19.74 -19.20 -4.36
N PRO A 57 20.50 -19.37 -5.46
CA PRO A 57 20.65 -20.65 -6.15
C PRO A 57 21.53 -21.65 -5.38
N LEU A 58 22.29 -21.16 -4.39
CA LEU A 58 23.13 -21.93 -3.47
C LEU A 58 22.62 -21.82 -2.03
N SER A 59 23.16 -22.66 -1.14
CA SER A 59 23.02 -22.45 0.30
C SER A 59 23.68 -21.13 0.69
N THR A 60 22.88 -20.11 0.97
CA THR A 60 23.37 -18.75 1.20
C THR A 60 22.79 -18.17 2.48
N SER A 61 23.63 -17.44 3.21
CA SER A 61 23.19 -16.58 4.31
C SER A 61 23.64 -15.15 4.02
N TYR A 62 22.68 -14.23 4.00
CA TYR A 62 22.95 -12.79 3.98
C TYR A 62 22.90 -12.26 5.41
N ILE A 63 23.97 -11.59 5.85
CA ILE A 63 24.14 -11.07 7.20
C ILE A 63 24.58 -9.60 7.16
N THR A 64 24.35 -8.87 8.24
CA THR A 64 24.81 -7.48 8.33
C THR A 64 26.34 -7.40 8.35
N LEU A 65 26.92 -6.27 7.95
CA LEU A 65 28.36 -6.04 8.11
C LEU A 65 28.81 -6.19 9.57
N SER A 66 27.96 -5.79 10.54
CA SER A 66 28.24 -5.96 11.97
C SER A 66 28.32 -7.43 12.37
N ASP A 67 27.31 -8.24 12.01
CA ASP A 67 27.27 -9.67 12.36
C ASP A 67 28.36 -10.45 11.60
N GLY A 68 28.60 -10.06 10.35
CA GLY A 68 29.63 -10.64 9.47
C GLY A 68 31.04 -10.12 9.71
N SER A 69 31.26 -9.21 10.66
CA SER A 69 32.58 -8.58 10.92
C SER A 69 33.63 -9.58 11.39
N SER A 70 33.20 -10.63 12.10
CA SER A 70 34.08 -11.68 12.63
C SER A 70 34.50 -12.72 11.59
N VAL A 71 33.80 -12.83 10.46
CA VAL A 71 34.01 -13.91 9.47
C VAL A 71 35.40 -13.85 8.81
N PRO A 72 35.91 -12.69 8.34
CA PRO A 72 37.28 -12.61 7.81
C PRO A 72 38.34 -12.92 8.86
N ALA A 73 38.15 -12.42 10.10
CA ALA A 73 39.09 -12.67 11.20
C ALA A 73 39.16 -14.16 11.54
N TYR A 74 38.00 -14.83 11.60
CA TYR A 74 37.91 -16.28 11.77
C TYR A 74 38.61 -17.01 10.61
N SER A 75 38.33 -16.64 9.35
CA SER A 75 38.94 -17.26 8.17
C SER A 75 40.46 -17.21 8.22
N ASN A 76 41.03 -16.07 8.61
CA ASN A 76 42.48 -15.87 8.72
C ASN A 76 43.12 -16.50 9.97
N SER A 77 42.33 -16.88 10.98
CA SER A 77 42.84 -17.44 12.24
C SER A 77 43.24 -18.92 12.17
N THR A 78 42.83 -19.63 11.11
CA THR A 78 43.08 -21.06 10.94
C THR A 78 43.45 -21.39 9.50
N GLY A 79 44.33 -22.38 9.30
CA GLY A 79 44.68 -22.86 7.96
C GLY A 79 43.56 -23.65 7.26
N LYS A 80 42.49 -24.03 7.98
CA LYS A 80 41.36 -24.80 7.43
C LYS A 80 40.02 -24.30 7.98
N PRO A 81 39.56 -23.10 7.58
CA PRO A 81 38.28 -22.57 8.05
C PRO A 81 37.11 -23.38 7.47
N THR A 82 36.13 -23.66 8.33
CA THR A 82 34.90 -24.40 8.02
C THR A 82 33.69 -23.65 8.55
N ALA A 83 32.60 -23.63 7.79
CA ALA A 83 31.33 -23.06 8.22
C ALA A 83 30.18 -23.99 7.82
N THR A 84 29.02 -23.81 8.45
CA THR A 84 27.78 -24.52 8.10
C THR A 84 26.67 -23.50 7.97
N ILE A 85 26.00 -23.50 6.81
CA ILE A 85 24.82 -22.68 6.57
C ILE A 85 23.61 -23.57 6.84
N LEU A 86 22.82 -23.18 7.84
CA LEU A 86 21.64 -23.94 8.24
C LEU A 86 20.42 -23.60 7.38
N LYS A 87 19.42 -24.48 7.40
CA LYS A 87 18.12 -24.21 6.80
C LYS A 87 17.44 -23.05 7.54
N SER A 88 16.78 -22.16 6.80
CA SER A 88 16.02 -21.04 7.37
C SER A 88 14.93 -21.51 8.33
N THR A 89 14.74 -20.75 9.40
CA THR A 89 13.68 -20.91 10.40
C THR A 89 12.95 -19.60 10.60
N GLU A 90 11.67 -19.66 10.95
CA GLU A 90 10.89 -18.46 11.26
C GLU A 90 11.17 -17.95 12.68
N ILE A 91 11.09 -16.63 12.85
CA ILE A 91 11.10 -15.97 14.16
C ILE A 91 9.90 -15.03 14.26
N LYS A 92 9.36 -14.90 15.47
CA LYS A 92 8.27 -13.94 15.73
C LYS A 92 8.87 -12.56 16.00
N ASP A 93 8.81 -11.69 15.00
CA ASP A 93 9.12 -10.29 15.19
C ASP A 93 8.00 -9.58 15.97
N ARG A 94 8.37 -8.91 17.06
CA ARG A 94 7.46 -8.16 17.93
C ARG A 94 7.25 -6.72 17.45
N LEU A 95 8.08 -6.24 16.52
CA LEU A 95 7.99 -4.90 15.94
C LEU A 95 7.02 -4.84 14.75
N ALA A 96 6.64 -6.00 14.19
CA ALA A 96 5.66 -6.08 13.11
C ALA A 96 4.24 -5.64 13.55
N PRO A 97 3.47 -4.97 12.67
CA PRO A 97 3.83 -4.56 11.32
C PRO A 97 4.62 -3.24 11.30
N PHE A 98 5.62 -3.17 10.43
CA PHE A 98 6.34 -1.95 10.05
C PHE A 98 6.52 -1.91 8.52
N VAL A 99 6.92 -0.76 7.99
CA VAL A 99 7.12 -0.61 6.55
C VAL A 99 8.55 -0.97 6.19
N VAL A 100 8.68 -1.97 5.32
CA VAL A 100 9.97 -2.47 4.84
C VAL A 100 10.78 -1.39 4.11
N SER A 101 12.10 -1.48 4.24
CA SER A 101 13.13 -0.57 3.73
C SER A 101 13.01 -0.27 2.23
N PHE A 102 12.73 -1.27 1.39
CA PHE A 102 12.61 -1.08 -0.06
C PHE A 102 11.29 -0.43 -0.51
N SER A 103 10.28 -0.39 0.35
CA SER A 103 8.98 0.17 -0.03
C SER A 103 9.15 1.66 -0.33
N SER A 104 8.66 2.14 -1.47
CA SER A 104 8.81 3.55 -1.84
C SER A 104 8.09 4.47 -0.85
N ARG A 105 8.63 5.68 -0.68
CA ARG A 105 8.08 6.72 0.19
C ARG A 105 7.46 7.85 -0.61
N GLY A 106 6.49 8.53 0.00
CA GLY A 106 6.07 9.85 -0.44
C GLY A 106 7.11 10.93 -0.16
N PRO A 107 6.81 12.20 -0.45
CA PRO A 107 5.53 12.70 -0.99
C PRO A 107 5.32 12.32 -2.46
N ASN A 108 4.10 12.52 -2.96
CA ASN A 108 3.78 12.36 -4.37
C ASN A 108 4.52 13.42 -5.21
N PRO A 109 5.41 13.04 -6.14
CA PRO A 109 6.23 13.99 -6.89
C PRO A 109 5.44 14.79 -7.94
N ILE A 110 4.24 14.35 -8.31
CA ILE A 110 3.39 14.99 -9.34
C ILE A 110 2.42 15.98 -8.69
N THR A 111 1.80 15.57 -7.59
CA THR A 111 0.85 16.39 -6.82
C THR A 111 1.16 16.22 -5.34
N SER A 112 2.04 17.06 -4.82
CA SER A 112 2.51 17.05 -3.42
C SER A 112 1.37 17.13 -2.40
N ASP A 113 0.25 17.75 -2.79
CA ASP A 113 -0.93 17.92 -1.94
C ASP A 113 -1.77 16.63 -1.78
N ILE A 114 -1.44 15.57 -2.55
CA ILE A 114 -2.08 14.26 -2.43
C ILE A 114 -1.08 13.30 -1.78
N LEU A 115 -1.34 12.97 -0.52
CA LEU A 115 -0.54 12.04 0.26
C LEU A 115 -0.44 10.67 -0.43
N LYS A 116 0.78 10.14 -0.48
CA LYS A 116 1.08 8.78 -0.93
C LYS A 116 2.14 8.13 -0.03
N PRO A 117 2.07 6.80 0.20
CA PRO A 117 1.04 5.86 -0.27
C PRO A 117 -0.32 6.03 0.44
N ASP A 118 -1.37 5.35 -0.02
CA ASP A 118 -2.71 5.47 0.59
C ASP A 118 -2.86 4.62 1.87
N TRP A 119 -2.25 3.43 1.93
CA TRP A 119 -2.28 2.48 3.05
C TRP A 119 -1.13 1.47 2.91
N THR A 120 -0.96 0.56 3.89
CA THR A 120 -0.02 -0.57 3.82
C THR A 120 -0.72 -1.94 3.98
N ALA A 121 -0.12 -2.97 3.39
CA ALA A 121 -0.59 -4.35 3.42
C ALA A 121 0.61 -5.33 3.40
N PRO A 122 0.45 -6.60 3.85
CA PRO A 122 1.54 -7.58 3.88
C PRO A 122 2.19 -7.79 2.51
N GLY A 123 3.51 -7.60 2.43
CA GLY A 123 4.27 -7.76 1.18
C GLY A 123 5.71 -8.23 1.37
N VAL A 124 6.07 -8.69 2.56
CA VAL A 124 7.39 -9.26 2.86
C VAL A 124 7.21 -10.75 3.13
N ASP A 125 8.09 -11.55 2.52
CA ASP A 125 8.17 -13.00 2.63
C ASP A 125 6.83 -13.71 2.40
N ILE A 126 6.12 -13.26 1.35
CA ILE A 126 4.81 -13.79 1.00
C ILE A 126 4.97 -15.09 0.22
N VAL A 127 4.36 -16.16 0.74
CA VAL A 127 4.25 -17.45 0.07
C VAL A 127 3.09 -17.43 -0.90
N ALA A 128 3.35 -17.67 -2.18
CA ALA A 128 2.33 -17.76 -3.23
C ALA A 128 2.68 -18.82 -4.27
N ALA A 129 1.69 -19.18 -5.12
CA ALA A 129 1.89 -20.14 -6.20
C ALA A 129 2.97 -19.65 -7.19
N TRP A 130 3.75 -20.59 -7.71
CA TRP A 130 4.83 -20.31 -8.66
C TRP A 130 4.77 -21.26 -9.85
N SER A 131 5.27 -20.79 -10.99
CA SER A 131 5.24 -21.58 -12.22
C SER A 131 6.26 -22.72 -12.15
N LEU A 132 5.84 -23.92 -12.52
CA LEU A 132 6.74 -25.07 -12.70
C LEU A 132 7.55 -25.01 -14.01
N ALA A 133 7.33 -23.98 -14.84
CA ALA A 133 8.09 -23.78 -16.08
C ALA A 133 9.43 -23.08 -15.88
N THR A 134 9.68 -22.54 -14.67
CA THR A 134 10.92 -21.84 -14.32
C THR A 134 11.43 -22.32 -12.97
N THR A 135 12.71 -22.10 -12.74
CA THR A 135 13.36 -22.39 -11.46
C THR A 135 12.96 -21.34 -10.42
N MET A 136 13.20 -21.64 -9.15
CA MET A 136 12.87 -20.77 -8.02
C MET A 136 13.48 -19.37 -8.15
N THR A 137 14.73 -19.30 -8.58
CA THR A 137 15.49 -18.04 -8.71
C THR A 137 15.53 -17.50 -10.14
N GLY A 138 15.28 -18.34 -11.16
CA GLY A 138 15.46 -17.98 -12.57
C GLY A 138 16.92 -17.89 -13.00
N ILE A 139 17.88 -18.20 -12.12
CA ILE A 139 19.31 -18.15 -12.41
C ILE A 139 19.75 -19.45 -13.10
N GLU A 140 20.60 -19.32 -14.10
CA GLU A 140 21.19 -20.47 -14.80
C GLU A 140 22.00 -21.33 -13.82
N GLY A 141 21.70 -22.63 -13.76
CA GLY A 141 22.32 -23.58 -12.83
C GLY A 141 21.51 -23.86 -11.56
N ASP A 142 20.53 -23.01 -11.20
CA ASP A 142 19.52 -23.42 -10.21
C ASP A 142 18.59 -24.46 -10.85
N THR A 143 18.45 -25.62 -10.22
CA THR A 143 17.61 -26.72 -10.74
C THR A 143 16.32 -26.89 -9.95
N ARG A 144 16.09 -26.07 -8.92
CA ARG A 144 14.93 -26.21 -8.04
C ARG A 144 13.70 -25.64 -8.71
N VAL A 145 12.73 -26.52 -8.99
CA VAL A 145 11.40 -26.17 -9.48
C VAL A 145 10.40 -26.46 -8.37
N VAL A 146 9.63 -25.45 -7.95
CA VAL A 146 8.73 -25.54 -6.80
C VAL A 146 7.34 -24.97 -7.14
N PRO A 147 6.26 -25.55 -6.60
CA PRO A 147 4.89 -25.05 -6.85
C PRO A 147 4.56 -23.77 -6.07
N TYR A 148 5.38 -23.41 -5.07
CA TYR A 148 5.23 -22.21 -4.26
C TYR A 148 6.58 -21.53 -4.09
N ASN A 149 6.57 -20.20 -4.09
CA ASN A 149 7.76 -19.39 -3.87
C ASN A 149 7.50 -18.35 -2.79
N ILE A 150 8.59 -17.85 -2.18
CA ILE A 150 8.57 -16.82 -1.14
C ILE A 150 9.24 -15.58 -1.73
N ILE A 151 8.48 -14.51 -1.90
CA ILE A 151 8.96 -13.26 -2.48
C ILE A 151 8.43 -12.05 -1.72
N SER A 152 9.18 -10.95 -1.85
CA SER A 152 8.93 -9.70 -1.18
C SER A 152 8.77 -8.58 -2.21
N GLY A 153 7.85 -7.65 -1.94
CA GLY A 153 7.59 -6.52 -2.82
C GLY A 153 6.28 -5.82 -2.51
N THR A 154 6.17 -4.56 -2.90
CA THR A 154 4.86 -3.87 -2.98
C THR A 154 3.94 -4.56 -3.98
N SER A 155 4.51 -5.26 -4.97
CA SER A 155 3.81 -6.19 -5.87
C SER A 155 3.12 -7.34 -5.14
N MET A 156 3.55 -7.70 -3.92
CA MET A 156 2.92 -8.71 -3.06
C MET A 156 1.90 -8.08 -2.09
N SER A 157 2.14 -6.83 -1.65
CA SER A 157 1.15 -6.04 -0.91
C SER A 157 -0.09 -5.69 -1.74
N CYS A 158 0.10 -5.39 -3.03
CA CYS A 158 -0.97 -5.01 -3.95
C CYS A 158 -2.11 -6.05 -4.03
N PRO A 159 -1.86 -7.35 -4.30
CA PRO A 159 -2.92 -8.35 -4.36
C PRO A 159 -3.62 -8.59 -3.01
N HIS A 160 -2.94 -8.38 -1.86
CA HIS A 160 -3.63 -8.37 -0.56
C HIS A 160 -4.65 -7.23 -0.46
N ALA A 161 -4.26 -6.01 -0.87
CA ALA A 161 -5.17 -4.88 -0.92
C ALA A 161 -6.30 -5.09 -1.94
N THR A 162 -6.02 -5.72 -3.09
CA THR A 162 -7.04 -6.11 -4.07
C THR A 162 -8.03 -7.11 -3.47
N GLY A 163 -7.56 -8.14 -2.77
CA GLY A 163 -8.40 -9.11 -2.07
C GLY A 163 -9.28 -8.44 -1.00
N ALA A 164 -8.71 -7.53 -0.22
CA ALA A 164 -9.45 -6.74 0.77
C ALA A 164 -10.53 -5.86 0.12
N ALA A 165 -10.21 -5.18 -0.99
CA ALA A 165 -11.18 -4.37 -1.74
C ALA A 165 -12.32 -5.23 -2.33
N ALA A 166 -11.99 -6.41 -2.89
CA ALA A 166 -12.97 -7.35 -3.40
C ALA A 166 -13.87 -7.90 -2.28
N TYR A 167 -13.29 -8.19 -1.11
CA TYR A 167 -14.05 -8.60 0.08
C TYR A 167 -15.03 -7.50 0.51
N VAL A 168 -14.60 -6.24 0.64
CA VAL A 168 -15.52 -5.13 0.95
C VAL A 168 -16.61 -5.01 -0.11
N LYS A 169 -16.26 -5.12 -1.39
CA LYS A 169 -17.19 -5.07 -2.51
C LYS A 169 -18.24 -6.19 -2.48
N SER A 170 -17.92 -7.38 -1.97
CA SER A 170 -18.91 -8.46 -1.88
C SER A 170 -20.01 -8.18 -0.86
N PHE A 171 -19.73 -7.42 0.21
CA PHE A 171 -20.72 -6.97 1.18
C PHE A 171 -21.41 -5.66 0.75
N HIS A 172 -20.76 -4.87 -0.09
CA HIS A 172 -21.29 -3.61 -0.61
C HIS A 172 -21.27 -3.54 -2.15
N PRO A 173 -22.07 -4.35 -2.86
CA PRO A 173 -21.99 -4.49 -4.32
C PRO A 173 -22.22 -3.19 -5.09
N THR A 174 -22.87 -2.19 -4.50
CA THR A 174 -23.17 -0.89 -5.12
C THR A 174 -22.13 0.19 -4.83
N TRP A 175 -21.18 -0.03 -3.90
CA TRP A 175 -20.15 0.96 -3.58
C TRP A 175 -19.21 1.20 -4.77
N SER A 176 -18.89 2.46 -5.05
CA SER A 176 -17.89 2.78 -6.08
C SER A 176 -16.46 2.48 -5.61
N PRO A 177 -15.47 2.50 -6.52
CA PRO A 177 -14.06 2.37 -6.15
C PRO A 177 -13.62 3.39 -5.07
N ALA A 178 -14.14 4.62 -5.11
CA ALA A 178 -13.81 5.65 -4.13
C ALA A 178 -14.36 5.34 -2.73
N ALA A 179 -15.57 4.77 -2.65
CA ALA A 179 -16.17 4.36 -1.37
C ALA A 179 -15.40 3.18 -0.75
N ILE A 180 -15.02 2.19 -1.55
CA ILE A 180 -14.21 1.04 -1.09
C ILE A 180 -12.83 1.50 -0.64
N LYS A 181 -12.18 2.35 -1.43
CA LYS A 181 -10.89 2.95 -1.07
C LYS A 181 -11.02 3.71 0.26
N SER A 182 -12.04 4.54 0.41
CA SER A 182 -12.26 5.26 1.66
C SER A 182 -12.41 4.32 2.86
N ALA A 183 -13.26 3.30 2.77
CA ALA A 183 -13.47 2.37 3.86
C ALA A 183 -12.17 1.66 4.28
N LEU A 184 -11.33 1.26 3.32
CA LEU A 184 -10.03 0.66 3.59
C LEU A 184 -9.05 1.64 4.24
N MET A 185 -9.06 2.92 3.84
CA MET A 185 -8.21 3.96 4.43
C MET A 185 -8.65 4.31 5.85
N THR A 186 -9.93 4.63 6.07
CA THR A 186 -10.43 5.16 7.34
C THR A 186 -10.50 4.12 8.46
N THR A 187 -10.45 2.84 8.11
CA THR A 187 -10.45 1.72 9.07
C THR A 187 -9.09 1.04 9.22
N ALA A 188 -8.07 1.50 8.49
CA ALA A 188 -6.71 1.01 8.64
C ALA A 188 -6.21 1.25 10.06
N THR A 189 -5.42 0.31 10.58
CA THR A 189 -4.78 0.44 11.88
C THR A 189 -3.51 1.28 11.73
N PRO A 190 -3.38 2.44 12.39
CA PRO A 190 -2.16 3.24 12.32
C PRO A 190 -0.92 2.43 12.74
N LEU A 191 0.20 2.63 12.05
CA LEU A 191 1.48 2.04 12.44
C LEU A 191 2.20 2.95 13.45
N SER A 192 3.12 2.36 14.20
CA SER A 192 3.97 3.12 15.13
C SER A 192 4.97 3.98 14.36
N SER A 193 5.06 5.26 14.71
CA SER A 193 6.10 6.17 14.18
C SER A 193 7.50 5.82 14.69
N ILE A 194 7.62 5.05 15.78
CA ILE A 194 8.91 4.58 16.31
C ILE A 194 9.60 3.66 15.31
N THR A 195 8.83 2.80 14.64
CA THR A 195 9.33 1.86 13.64
C THR A 195 9.22 2.40 12.21
N ASN A 196 8.69 3.62 12.03
CA ASN A 196 8.43 4.22 10.71
C ASN A 196 8.64 5.74 10.78
N SER A 197 9.89 6.20 10.62
CA SER A 197 10.25 7.62 10.73
C SER A 197 9.58 8.51 9.68
N ASP A 198 9.26 7.99 8.49
CA ASP A 198 8.59 8.75 7.42
C ASP A 198 7.07 8.79 7.58
N VAL A 199 6.54 8.23 8.67
CA VAL A 199 5.13 8.32 9.09
C VAL A 199 4.14 8.03 7.95
N GLU A 200 3.17 8.91 7.67
CA GLU A 200 2.18 8.71 6.63
C GLU A 200 2.79 8.65 5.21
N PHE A 201 3.99 9.19 4.97
CA PHE A 201 4.71 8.99 3.70
C PHE A 201 5.31 7.59 3.57
N ALA A 202 5.33 6.79 4.64
CA ALA A 202 5.63 5.35 4.61
C ALA A 202 4.38 4.48 4.51
N TYR A 203 3.39 4.69 5.39
CA TYR A 203 2.27 3.75 5.57
C TYR A 203 0.90 4.30 5.16
N GLY A 204 0.79 5.55 4.73
CA GLY A 204 -0.49 6.18 4.40
C GLY A 204 -1.42 6.22 5.61
N SER A 205 -2.65 5.71 5.46
CA SER A 205 -3.59 5.59 6.58
C SER A 205 -3.28 4.45 7.56
N GLY A 206 -2.34 3.54 7.23
CA GLY A 206 -1.91 2.45 8.11
C GLY A 206 -2.16 1.05 7.53
N HIS A 207 -2.09 0.02 8.38
CA HIS A 207 -2.25 -1.39 7.99
C HIS A 207 -3.72 -1.71 7.72
N ILE A 208 -4.03 -2.20 6.52
CA ILE A 208 -5.40 -2.51 6.14
C ILE A 208 -6.08 -3.49 7.11
N ASN A 209 -7.35 -3.26 7.39
CA ASN A 209 -8.18 -4.13 8.23
C ASN A 209 -9.45 -4.52 7.46
N PRO A 210 -9.44 -5.61 6.68
CA PRO A 210 -10.56 -5.98 5.82
C PRO A 210 -11.87 -6.19 6.59
N LEU A 211 -11.79 -6.73 7.82
CA LEU A 211 -12.96 -6.95 8.66
C LEU A 211 -13.62 -5.65 9.10
N LYS A 212 -12.83 -4.65 9.54
CA LYS A 212 -13.35 -3.32 9.86
C LYS A 212 -13.80 -2.57 8.61
N ALA A 213 -13.09 -2.70 7.48
CA ALA A 213 -13.42 -2.03 6.23
C ALA A 213 -14.75 -2.52 5.62
N ALA A 214 -15.14 -3.77 5.90
CA ALA A 214 -16.45 -4.30 5.49
C ALA A 214 -17.60 -3.71 6.31
N ASN A 215 -17.33 -3.14 7.49
CA ASN A 215 -18.31 -2.46 8.33
C ASN A 215 -17.68 -1.26 9.06
N PRO A 216 -17.30 -0.19 8.34
CA PRO A 216 -16.55 0.92 8.91
C PRO A 216 -17.39 1.64 9.98
N ALA A 217 -16.85 1.75 11.19
CA ALA A 217 -17.45 2.60 12.23
C ALA A 217 -17.31 4.08 11.81
N ASN A 218 -18.38 4.85 11.98
CA ASN A 218 -18.65 6.21 11.47
C ASN A 218 -17.67 7.36 11.88
N ASN A 219 -16.35 7.15 12.04
CA ASN A 219 -15.44 8.15 12.64
C ASN A 219 -14.57 8.98 11.68
N GLY A 220 -14.49 8.65 10.39
CA GLY A 220 -14.42 9.68 9.35
C GLY A 220 -15.85 9.77 8.86
N THR A 221 -16.53 10.89 9.03
CA THR A 221 -17.97 10.84 8.75
C THR A 221 -18.13 10.51 7.27
N VAL A 222 -18.95 9.50 6.95
CA VAL A 222 -19.28 9.11 5.56
C VAL A 222 -19.71 10.35 4.75
N TRP A 223 -20.16 11.40 5.43
CA TRP A 223 -20.56 12.70 4.95
C TRP A 223 -19.46 13.52 4.28
N ASP A 224 -18.20 13.37 4.66
CA ASP A 224 -17.07 14.15 4.12
C ASP A 224 -16.42 13.52 2.88
N LEU A 225 -16.97 12.40 2.40
CA LEU A 225 -16.58 11.81 1.13
C LEU A 225 -17.00 12.72 -0.01
N ASN A 226 -16.06 13.02 -0.91
CA ASN A 226 -16.31 13.86 -2.08
C ASN A 226 -17.09 13.11 -3.19
N TYR A 227 -18.30 12.68 -2.85
CA TYR A 227 -19.20 11.87 -3.66
C TYR A 227 -20.28 12.73 -4.33
N PRO A 228 -20.74 12.40 -5.55
CA PRO A 228 -21.77 13.18 -6.26
C PRO A 228 -23.20 12.97 -5.73
N SER A 229 -23.36 12.59 -4.46
CA SER A 229 -24.65 12.41 -3.78
C SER A 229 -24.54 12.62 -2.27
N PHE A 230 -25.67 12.80 -1.61
CA PHE A 230 -25.78 13.02 -0.17
C PHE A 230 -26.90 12.15 0.41
N ALA A 231 -26.68 11.51 1.56
CA ALA A 231 -27.62 10.53 2.10
C ALA A 231 -27.72 10.60 3.63
N LEU A 232 -28.61 11.38 4.22
CA LEU A 232 -28.67 11.60 5.67
C LEU A 232 -29.58 10.58 6.39
N SER A 233 -29.02 9.76 7.28
CA SER A 233 -29.82 8.87 8.15
C SER A 233 -30.27 9.60 9.42
N ALA A 234 -31.56 9.54 9.77
CA ALA A 234 -32.13 10.26 10.90
C ALA A 234 -33.33 9.54 11.54
N ASN A 235 -33.26 9.27 12.85
CA ASN A 235 -34.38 8.74 13.64
C ASN A 235 -35.06 9.83 14.50
N THR A 236 -34.45 11.01 14.54
CA THR A 236 -34.91 12.23 15.24
C THR A 236 -34.46 13.45 14.43
N SER A 237 -34.75 14.67 14.91
CA SER A 237 -34.28 15.89 14.26
C SER A 237 -32.75 15.94 14.22
N VAL A 238 -32.17 16.05 13.01
CA VAL A 238 -30.72 16.08 12.82
C VAL A 238 -30.32 17.12 11.77
N ILE A 239 -29.15 17.73 11.97
CA ILE A 239 -28.51 18.67 11.04
C ILE A 239 -27.08 18.19 10.80
N ARG A 240 -26.64 18.16 9.54
CA ARG A 240 -25.28 17.71 9.15
C ARG A 240 -24.74 18.50 7.98
N ASP A 241 -23.43 18.73 8.02
CA ASP A 241 -22.66 19.36 6.97
C ASP A 241 -21.93 18.30 6.14
N PHE A 242 -21.92 18.51 4.82
CA PHE A 242 -21.27 17.64 3.85
C PHE A 242 -20.32 18.47 3.01
N HIS A 243 -19.02 18.25 3.19
CA HIS A 243 -17.99 18.98 2.44
C HIS A 243 -17.75 18.34 1.07
N ARG A 244 -17.78 19.15 -0.01
CA ARG A 244 -17.54 18.70 -1.39
C ARG A 244 -16.55 19.60 -2.10
N THR A 245 -15.88 19.04 -3.10
CA THR A 245 -14.97 19.74 -4.01
C THR A 245 -15.24 19.30 -5.43
N VAL A 246 -15.60 20.25 -6.31
CA VAL A 246 -15.81 19.99 -7.74
C VAL A 246 -14.64 20.51 -8.55
N THR A 247 -14.37 19.85 -9.69
CA THR A 247 -13.33 20.24 -10.64
C THR A 247 -13.99 20.64 -11.96
N ASN A 248 -13.65 21.80 -12.52
CA ASN A 248 -14.15 22.18 -13.84
C ASN A 248 -13.51 21.30 -14.93
N VAL A 249 -14.34 20.62 -15.72
CA VAL A 249 -13.92 19.83 -16.89
C VAL A 249 -14.56 20.34 -18.18
N GLY A 250 -15.35 21.42 -18.10
CA GLY A 250 -16.04 22.06 -19.22
C GLY A 250 -15.26 23.25 -19.78
N LEU A 251 -15.98 24.24 -20.29
CA LEU A 251 -15.38 25.44 -20.86
C LEU A 251 -14.60 26.25 -19.81
N PRO A 252 -13.51 26.93 -20.21
CA PRO A 252 -12.87 27.92 -19.36
C PRO A 252 -13.82 29.11 -19.17
N VAL A 253 -13.80 29.72 -17.98
CA VAL A 253 -14.70 30.85 -17.63
C VAL A 253 -16.18 30.44 -17.60
N SER A 254 -16.54 29.59 -16.64
CA SER A 254 -17.90 29.10 -16.43
C SER A 254 -18.38 29.42 -15.01
N THR A 255 -19.63 29.84 -14.85
CA THR A 255 -20.22 30.10 -13.53
C THR A 255 -21.48 29.27 -13.34
N TYR A 256 -21.47 28.41 -12.32
CA TYR A 256 -22.58 27.55 -11.96
C TYR A 256 -23.31 28.13 -10.74
N LYS A 257 -24.64 28.14 -10.79
CA LYS A 257 -25.51 28.51 -9.66
C LYS A 257 -26.17 27.27 -9.07
N ALA A 258 -26.19 27.18 -7.75
CA ALA A 258 -26.87 26.11 -7.03
C ALA A 258 -28.38 26.32 -7.07
N THR A 259 -29.10 25.30 -7.52
CA THR A 259 -30.55 25.18 -7.41
C THR A 259 -30.86 23.96 -6.55
N VAL A 260 -31.64 24.15 -5.49
CA VAL A 260 -32.01 23.10 -4.55
C VAL A 260 -33.50 22.80 -4.69
N VAL A 261 -33.85 21.52 -4.77
CA VAL A 261 -35.22 21.02 -4.74
C VAL A 261 -35.37 20.13 -3.51
N ALA A 262 -36.27 20.50 -2.59
CA ALA A 262 -36.50 19.76 -1.36
C ALA A 262 -38.00 19.72 -1.01
N PRO A 263 -38.55 18.57 -0.58
CA PRO A 263 -39.92 18.47 -0.09
C PRO A 263 -40.05 19.07 1.33
N PRO A 264 -41.27 19.37 1.81
CA PRO A 264 -41.50 19.73 3.20
C PRO A 264 -40.88 18.70 4.17
N GLY A 265 -40.16 19.18 5.18
CA GLY A 265 -39.45 18.33 6.15
C GLY A 265 -37.98 18.03 5.80
N LEU A 266 -37.51 18.41 4.62
CA LEU A 266 -36.10 18.37 4.22
C LEU A 266 -35.61 19.79 3.93
N ASN A 267 -34.66 20.29 4.72
CA ASN A 267 -34.03 21.59 4.51
C ASN A 267 -32.59 21.38 4.06
N ILE A 268 -32.21 22.01 2.94
CA ILE A 268 -30.91 21.86 2.28
C ILE A 268 -30.37 23.26 2.00
N GLN A 269 -29.18 23.55 2.50
CA GLN A 269 -28.45 24.79 2.25
C GLN A 269 -27.09 24.50 1.61
N VAL A 270 -26.62 25.40 0.75
CA VAL A 270 -25.37 25.23 0.01
C VAL A 270 -24.55 26.51 0.08
N GLU A 271 -23.28 26.39 0.49
CA GLU A 271 -22.36 27.52 0.62
C GLU A 271 -20.98 27.21 0.01
N PRO A 272 -20.47 28.05 -0.91
CA PRO A 272 -21.17 29.16 -1.57
C PRO A 272 -22.26 28.64 -2.52
N SER A 273 -23.27 29.46 -2.82
CA SER A 273 -24.35 29.11 -3.77
C SER A 273 -23.98 29.36 -5.25
N VAL A 274 -22.78 29.89 -5.50
CA VAL A 274 -22.26 30.19 -6.84
C VAL A 274 -20.80 29.75 -6.92
N LEU A 275 -20.45 29.01 -7.99
CA LEU A 275 -19.09 28.54 -8.27
C LEU A 275 -18.63 29.12 -9.60
N SER A 276 -17.59 29.95 -9.57
CA SER A 276 -17.02 30.58 -10.77
C SER A 276 -15.63 30.03 -11.06
N PHE A 277 -15.51 29.29 -12.16
CA PHE A 277 -14.25 28.72 -12.63
C PHE A 277 -13.63 29.59 -13.72
N LYS A 278 -12.33 29.84 -13.62
CA LYS A 278 -11.52 30.65 -14.56
C LYS A 278 -10.78 29.80 -15.57
N SER A 279 -10.45 28.55 -15.23
CA SER A 279 -9.72 27.62 -16.09
C SER A 279 -10.27 26.19 -15.99
N ILE A 280 -9.95 25.39 -17.00
CA ILE A 280 -10.17 23.93 -16.97
C ILE A 280 -9.24 23.34 -15.88
N GLY A 281 -9.75 22.37 -15.11
CA GLY A 281 -9.03 21.72 -14.02
C GLY A 281 -9.06 22.48 -12.68
N GLN A 282 -9.61 23.69 -12.63
CA GLN A 282 -9.76 24.44 -11.38
C GLN A 282 -10.73 23.71 -10.43
N LYS A 283 -10.35 23.61 -9.15
CA LYS A 283 -11.16 23.03 -8.09
C LYS A 283 -11.76 24.11 -7.21
N ILE A 284 -13.03 23.94 -6.83
CA ILE A 284 -13.71 24.80 -5.85
C ILE A 284 -14.49 23.92 -4.88
N SER A 285 -14.40 24.22 -3.59
CA SER A 285 -15.12 23.52 -2.53
C SER A 285 -16.40 24.25 -2.15
N PHE A 286 -17.40 23.48 -1.72
CA PHE A 286 -18.64 23.95 -1.15
C PHE A 286 -19.12 23.01 -0.04
N VAL A 287 -20.00 23.49 0.82
CA VAL A 287 -20.62 22.74 1.90
C VAL A 287 -22.10 22.62 1.61
N VAL A 288 -22.67 21.43 1.82
CA VAL A 288 -24.11 21.20 1.82
C VAL A 288 -24.56 20.87 3.23
N THR A 289 -25.36 21.74 3.83
CA THR A 289 -25.97 21.52 5.14
C THR A 289 -27.36 20.94 4.95
N ILE A 290 -27.61 19.75 5.48
CA ILE A 290 -28.89 19.04 5.40
C ILE A 290 -29.48 18.94 6.80
N ALA A 291 -30.70 19.44 6.96
CA ALA A 291 -31.50 19.36 8.18
C ALA A 291 -32.83 18.65 7.90
N THR A 292 -33.21 17.71 8.76
CA THR A 292 -34.48 16.97 8.61
C THR A 292 -35.04 16.54 9.96
N THR A 293 -36.35 16.30 10.01
CA THR A 293 -37.06 15.71 11.15
C THR A 293 -37.88 14.54 10.62
N LEU A 294 -37.33 13.33 10.71
CA LEU A 294 -37.97 12.10 10.20
C LEU A 294 -38.45 11.22 11.35
N SER A 295 -39.63 10.64 11.18
CA SER A 295 -40.17 9.59 12.06
C SER A 295 -40.06 8.21 11.41
N ASN A 296 -40.60 8.00 10.21
CA ASN A 296 -40.56 6.69 9.49
C ASN A 296 -40.45 6.78 7.94
N ASP A 297 -40.42 7.97 7.34
CA ASP A 297 -40.46 8.14 5.88
C ASP A 297 -39.10 8.49 5.26
N MET A 298 -38.92 8.18 3.97
CA MET A 298 -37.78 8.60 3.16
C MET A 298 -38.13 9.87 2.37
N LEU A 299 -37.35 10.94 2.56
CA LEU A 299 -37.47 12.20 1.81
C LEU A 299 -36.35 12.29 0.77
N SER A 300 -36.71 12.66 -0.46
CA SER A 300 -35.75 12.84 -1.55
C SER A 300 -35.82 14.26 -2.09
N GLY A 301 -34.65 14.88 -2.22
CA GLY A 301 -34.41 16.15 -2.88
C GLY A 301 -33.21 16.08 -3.83
N SER A 302 -32.74 17.23 -4.28
CA SER A 302 -31.50 17.33 -5.07
C SER A 302 -30.88 18.72 -5.06
N LEU A 303 -29.58 18.76 -5.28
CA LEU A 303 -28.81 19.94 -5.65
C LEU A 303 -28.48 19.86 -7.14
N VAL A 304 -28.70 20.92 -7.90
CA VAL A 304 -28.27 21.07 -9.28
C VAL A 304 -27.38 22.29 -9.40
N TRP A 305 -26.19 22.10 -9.94
CA TRP A 305 -25.34 23.20 -10.40
C TRP A 305 -25.65 23.47 -11.88
N ASP A 306 -26.08 24.69 -12.20
CA ASP A 306 -26.51 25.09 -13.54
C ASP A 306 -25.74 26.33 -14.01
N ASP A 307 -25.12 26.25 -15.19
CA ASP A 307 -24.44 27.39 -15.86
C ASP A 307 -25.21 27.95 -17.07
N GLY A 308 -26.44 27.48 -17.30
CA GLY A 308 -27.30 27.79 -18.44
C GLY A 308 -27.16 26.81 -19.62
N VAL A 309 -26.13 25.95 -19.61
CA VAL A 309 -25.84 24.96 -20.66
C VAL A 309 -25.74 23.55 -20.07
N TYR A 310 -24.97 23.38 -19.00
CA TYR A 310 -24.73 22.14 -18.30
C TYR A 310 -25.39 22.15 -16.93
N GLN A 311 -26.04 21.04 -16.61
CA GLN A 311 -26.66 20.81 -15.31
C GLN A 311 -25.98 19.61 -14.63
N VAL A 312 -25.36 19.85 -13.48
CA VAL A 312 -24.73 18.81 -12.66
C VAL A 312 -25.60 18.55 -11.45
N ARG A 313 -26.37 17.46 -11.51
CA ARG A 313 -27.34 17.09 -10.48
C ARG A 313 -26.75 16.09 -9.49
N SER A 314 -26.82 16.41 -8.20
CA SER A 314 -26.53 15.52 -7.08
C SER A 314 -27.83 15.21 -6.32
N PRO A 315 -28.28 13.94 -6.27
CA PRO A 315 -29.43 13.56 -5.46
C PRO A 315 -29.11 13.67 -3.96
N ILE A 316 -30.12 14.03 -3.19
CA ILE A 316 -30.06 14.16 -1.73
C ILE A 316 -31.19 13.33 -1.14
N VAL A 317 -30.88 12.37 -0.29
CA VAL A 317 -31.88 11.52 0.38
C VAL A 317 -31.73 11.67 1.88
N ALA A 318 -32.84 11.75 2.60
CA ALA A 318 -32.88 11.59 4.04
C ALA A 318 -33.83 10.44 4.39
N TYR A 319 -33.42 9.54 5.29
CA TYR A 319 -34.18 8.32 5.60
C TYR A 319 -34.05 7.90 7.06
N SER A 320 -35.03 7.15 7.57
CA SER A 320 -34.98 6.54 8.90
C SER A 320 -34.12 5.28 8.88
N SER A 321 -33.21 5.13 9.86
CA SER A 321 -32.43 3.90 10.06
C SER A 321 -33.22 2.93 10.93
N SER A 322 -33.59 1.78 10.35
CA SER A 322 -34.20 0.62 11.02
C SER A 322 -33.34 0.08 12.15
#